data_AF-A0A821GNJ7-F1
#
_entry.id   AF-A0A821GNJ7-F1
#
_cell.length_a   1.000
_cell.length_b   1.000
_cell.length_c   1.000
_cell.angle_alpha   90.00
_cell.angle_beta   90.00
_cell.angle_gamma   90.00
#
_symmetry.space_group_name_H-M   'P 1'
#
loop_
_entity.id
_entity.type
_entity.pdbx_description
1 polymer ?
#
loop_
_entity_poly.entity_id
_entity_poly.type
_entity_poly.pdbx_seq_one_letter_code
_entity_poly.pdbx_strand_id
1 'polypeptide(L)'
;PLISDTYDTNDTIDCSIILIDCIVYCYIDIDDELNSIGRISFETLFNILLIIFNNDYQRITQLPLINYLIHTLCNHCYDRMWYSKQGSCRFLHQLCLNYFRKETNWFLENLNQILNGYFHVIISLTDEISSGTLDILSTRIKEFLDYYAEIKSNENLNENLIELLINYLFSPISYIRNLIYDCLRQLSCLFQQPIIRLIEPFKNDLIKKFSSSNILPFKNQSLIYQITYLDIYIYFRTLEPKITYITLYDDDLFKELTTFLFDENDLIKSSSYRSLTQHQLTLNILLLKKLSIRTLAEYYEQIEYRDRVLRLFYKILTTIQSNELQLIAYESIEKIFNGHQNEQLRLRFVDLYIQKIPFHDYEKLNLTPQIAQTLFYLSKLSPNSFNERLCEQILNLIRRLMQNIAQAFRSIIDTQNQFYKTCLILLDLLATLPSSSKKIIESLTI
;
A
#
# COMPACT_ATOMS: atom_id res chain seq x y z
N PRO A 1 -8.58 -48.82 60.08
CA PRO A 1 -7.75 -49.47 59.03
C PRO A 1 -8.64 -49.79 57.81
N LEU A 2 -8.92 -48.79 56.96
CA LEU A 2 -8.14 -48.48 55.76
C LEU A 2 -8.06 -49.68 54.80
N ILE A 3 -9.07 -49.79 53.94
CA ILE A 3 -8.87 -50.25 52.57
C ILE A 3 -9.21 -49.03 51.73
N SER A 4 -8.15 -48.35 51.31
CA SER A 4 -8.18 -47.15 50.48
C SER A 4 -8.51 -47.55 49.05
N ASP A 5 -9.71 -47.18 48.61
CA ASP A 5 -10.04 -47.05 47.19
C ASP A 5 -9.25 -45.87 46.61
N THR A 6 -8.03 -46.14 46.14
CA THR A 6 -7.32 -45.27 45.22
C THR A 6 -7.65 -45.74 43.81
N TYR A 7 -8.79 -45.28 43.28
CA TYR A 7 -8.99 -45.26 41.83
C TYR A 7 -8.02 -44.22 41.26
N ASP A 8 -7.05 -44.68 40.48
CA ASP A 8 -6.18 -43.84 39.66
C ASP A 8 -7.03 -43.07 38.64
N THR A 9 -7.34 -41.81 38.94
CA THR A 9 -8.07 -40.87 38.06
C THR A 9 -7.16 -40.18 37.04
N ASN A 10 -5.97 -40.72 36.77
CA ASN A 10 -4.95 -40.02 35.98
C ASN A 10 -4.85 -40.44 34.51
N ASP A 11 -5.53 -41.51 34.08
CA ASP A 11 -5.50 -42.04 32.71
C ASP A 11 -6.89 -42.06 32.03
N THR A 12 -7.86 -41.30 32.54
CA THR A 12 -9.13 -41.12 31.80
C THR A 12 -8.90 -40.09 30.70
N ILE A 13 -8.80 -40.57 29.46
CA ILE A 13 -8.83 -39.72 28.27
C ILE A 13 -10.02 -38.77 28.38
N ASP A 14 -9.76 -37.45 28.42
CA ASP A 14 -10.81 -36.43 28.46
C ASP A 14 -11.59 -36.45 27.14
N CYS A 15 -12.65 -37.26 27.09
CA CYS A 15 -13.50 -37.45 25.91
C CYS A 15 -14.10 -36.13 25.39
N SER A 16 -14.26 -35.13 26.27
CA SER A 16 -14.74 -33.79 25.91
C SER A 16 -13.76 -33.05 24.99
N ILE A 17 -12.46 -33.17 25.25
CA ILE A 17 -11.40 -32.53 24.45
C ILE A 17 -11.31 -33.21 23.08
N ILE A 18 -11.31 -34.54 23.06
CA ILE A 18 -11.28 -35.31 21.81
C ILE A 18 -12.48 -34.97 20.93
N LEU A 19 -13.66 -34.83 21.52
CA LEU A 19 -14.86 -34.48 20.75
C LEU A 19 -14.74 -33.09 20.10
N ILE A 20 -14.19 -32.11 20.81
CA ILE A 20 -13.92 -30.78 20.23
C ILE A 20 -12.92 -30.90 19.09
N ASP A 21 -11.81 -31.62 19.29
CA ASP A 21 -10.79 -31.78 18.26
C ASP A 21 -11.37 -32.43 17.01
N CYS A 22 -12.16 -33.51 17.15
CA CYS A 22 -12.85 -34.14 16.03
C CYS A 22 -13.77 -33.15 15.30
N ILE A 23 -14.56 -32.37 16.03
CA ILE A 23 -15.43 -31.35 15.43
C ILE A 23 -14.60 -30.32 14.67
N VAL A 24 -13.53 -29.80 15.27
CA VAL A 24 -12.64 -28.79 14.69
C VAL A 24 -11.97 -29.33 13.43
N TYR A 25 -11.43 -30.55 13.45
CA TYR A 25 -10.84 -31.20 12.28
C TYR A 25 -11.84 -31.32 11.13
N CYS A 26 -13.05 -31.83 11.39
CA CYS A 26 -14.08 -31.92 10.35
C CYS A 26 -14.50 -30.54 9.83
N TYR A 27 -14.66 -29.56 10.71
CA TYR A 27 -15.14 -28.22 10.35
C TYR A 27 -14.14 -27.48 9.44
N ILE A 28 -12.86 -27.65 9.71
CA ILE A 28 -11.76 -26.95 9.05
C ILE A 28 -11.37 -27.60 7.71
N ASP A 29 -11.83 -28.82 7.46
CA ASP A 29 -11.47 -29.60 6.29
C ASP A 29 -11.79 -28.90 4.95
N ILE A 30 -11.05 -29.30 3.92
CA ILE A 30 -11.24 -28.87 2.53
C ILE A 30 -12.55 -29.43 1.99
N ASP A 31 -12.86 -30.68 2.34
CA ASP A 31 -14.02 -31.38 1.81
C ASP A 31 -15.30 -30.77 2.37
N ASP A 32 -16.12 -30.22 1.47
CA ASP A 32 -17.35 -29.51 1.84
C ASP A 32 -18.33 -30.40 2.61
N GLU A 33 -18.35 -31.71 2.34
CA GLU A 33 -19.16 -32.67 3.08
C GLU A 33 -18.70 -32.81 4.54
N LEU A 34 -17.39 -33.00 4.79
CA LEU A 34 -16.85 -33.10 6.15
C LEU A 34 -17.03 -31.80 6.93
N ASN A 35 -16.79 -30.67 6.27
CA ASN A 35 -17.04 -29.35 6.82
C ASN A 35 -18.52 -29.14 7.16
N SER A 36 -19.46 -29.62 6.33
CA SER A 36 -20.89 -29.56 6.65
C SER A 36 -21.23 -30.39 7.89
N ILE A 37 -20.63 -31.58 8.03
CA ILE A 37 -20.79 -32.44 9.20
C ILE A 37 -20.22 -31.77 10.45
N GLY A 38 -19.03 -31.16 10.36
CA GLY A 38 -18.42 -30.40 11.45
C GLY A 38 -19.29 -29.23 11.90
N ARG A 39 -19.88 -28.48 10.96
CA ARG A 39 -20.81 -27.38 11.27
C ARG A 39 -22.05 -27.84 12.01
N ILE A 40 -22.72 -28.88 11.50
CA ILE A 40 -23.92 -29.44 12.14
C ILE A 40 -23.58 -30.00 13.53
N SER A 41 -22.43 -30.67 13.66
CA SER A 41 -21.95 -31.22 14.93
C SER A 41 -21.71 -30.11 15.96
N PHE A 42 -21.07 -29.01 15.57
CA PHE A 42 -20.89 -27.86 16.47
C PHE A 42 -22.21 -27.15 16.80
N GLU A 43 -23.09 -26.97 15.82
CA GLU A 43 -24.39 -26.32 16.02
C GLU A 43 -25.28 -27.12 16.99
N THR A 44 -25.30 -28.44 16.85
CA THR A 44 -26.00 -29.32 17.79
C THR A 44 -25.40 -29.24 19.20
N LEU A 45 -24.08 -29.29 19.33
CA LEU A 45 -23.40 -29.10 20.61
C LEU A 45 -23.75 -27.75 21.24
N PHE A 46 -23.72 -26.68 20.46
CA PHE A 46 -24.04 -25.33 20.92
C PHE A 46 -25.50 -25.22 21.37
N ASN A 47 -26.44 -25.79 20.62
CA ASN A 47 -27.85 -25.82 21.00
C ASN A 47 -28.08 -26.61 22.29
N ILE A 48 -27.35 -27.71 22.49
CA ILE A 48 -27.39 -28.47 23.75
C ILE A 48 -26.87 -27.63 24.92
N LEU A 49 -25.75 -26.92 24.74
CA LEU A 49 -25.22 -26.01 25.76
C LEU A 49 -26.24 -24.90 26.10
N LEU A 50 -26.89 -24.31 25.09
CA LEU A 50 -27.95 -23.31 25.31
C LEU A 50 -29.11 -23.87 26.13
N ILE A 51 -29.55 -25.10 25.85
CA ILE A 51 -30.64 -25.75 26.61
C ILE A 51 -30.21 -26.01 28.06
N ILE A 52 -28.99 -26.54 28.27
CA ILE A 52 -28.48 -26.89 29.61
C ILE A 52 -28.30 -25.64 30.47
N PHE A 53 -27.77 -24.57 29.90
CA PHE A 53 -27.50 -23.31 30.61
C PHE A 53 -28.64 -22.29 30.47
N ASN A 54 -29.85 -22.70 30.07
CA ASN A 54 -31.03 -21.85 29.95
C ASN A 54 -30.82 -20.54 29.14
N ASN A 55 -30.06 -20.62 28.05
CA ASN A 55 -29.63 -19.48 27.20
C ASN A 55 -28.73 -18.45 27.91
N ASP A 56 -28.07 -18.81 29.02
CA ASP A 56 -27.06 -17.96 29.67
C ASP A 56 -25.72 -18.02 28.91
N TYR A 57 -25.57 -17.19 27.87
CA TYR A 57 -24.35 -17.17 27.06
C TYR A 57 -23.09 -16.86 27.89
N GLN A 58 -23.17 -15.99 28.90
CA GLN A 58 -22.06 -15.66 29.82
C GLN A 58 -21.47 -16.90 30.51
N ARG A 59 -22.33 -17.86 30.90
CA ARG A 59 -21.86 -19.08 31.56
C ARG A 59 -21.23 -20.04 30.56
N ILE A 60 -21.78 -20.08 29.34
CA ILE A 60 -21.27 -20.93 28.26
C ILE A 60 -19.87 -20.46 27.84
N THR A 61 -19.64 -19.16 27.67
CA THR A 61 -18.33 -18.61 27.29
C THR A 61 -17.25 -18.84 28.35
N GLN A 62 -17.63 -18.95 29.62
CA GLN A 62 -16.72 -19.27 30.72
C GLN A 62 -16.35 -20.75 30.81
N LEU A 63 -16.98 -21.63 30.02
CA LEU A 63 -16.68 -23.06 30.05
C LEU A 63 -15.25 -23.32 29.55
N PRO A 64 -14.48 -24.20 30.23
CA PRO A 64 -13.16 -24.62 29.75
C PRO A 64 -13.18 -25.16 28.32
N LEU A 65 -14.30 -25.81 27.94
CA LEU A 65 -14.55 -26.32 26.60
C LEU A 65 -14.51 -25.22 25.52
N ILE A 66 -15.16 -24.08 25.77
CA ILE A 66 -15.19 -22.95 24.82
C ILE A 66 -13.83 -22.26 24.77
N ASN A 67 -13.18 -22.06 25.91
CA ASN A 67 -11.83 -21.50 25.95
C ASN A 67 -10.83 -22.40 25.20
N TYR A 68 -10.88 -23.72 25.42
CA TYR A 68 -10.08 -24.69 24.68
C TYR A 68 -10.33 -24.58 23.17
N LEU A 69 -11.59 -24.51 22.75
CA LEU A 69 -11.95 -24.41 21.35
C LEU A 69 -11.42 -23.12 20.68
N ILE A 70 -11.47 -21.97 21.35
CA ILE A 70 -10.85 -20.73 20.81
C ILE A 70 -9.34 -20.92 20.64
N HIS A 71 -8.69 -21.50 21.65
CA HIS A 71 -7.25 -21.74 21.62
C HIS A 71 -6.86 -22.70 20.48
N THR A 72 -7.59 -23.80 20.28
CA THR A 72 -7.31 -24.73 19.17
C THR A 72 -7.52 -24.06 17.83
N LEU A 73 -8.60 -23.31 17.64
CA LEU A 73 -8.84 -22.56 16.39
C LEU A 73 -7.77 -21.51 16.12
N CYS A 74 -7.36 -20.76 17.14
CA CYS A 74 -6.24 -19.82 17.01
C CYS A 74 -4.94 -20.54 16.64
N ASN A 75 -4.67 -21.72 17.19
CA ASN A 75 -3.48 -22.50 16.84
C ASN A 75 -3.52 -22.99 15.38
N HIS A 76 -4.69 -23.41 14.88
CA HIS A 76 -4.86 -23.81 13.48
C HIS A 76 -4.65 -22.65 12.48
N CYS A 77 -4.70 -21.38 12.92
CA CYS A 77 -4.29 -20.24 12.10
C CYS A 77 -2.77 -20.23 11.80
N TYR A 78 -1.98 -20.97 12.57
CA TYR A 78 -0.52 -21.10 12.42
C TYR A 78 -0.11 -22.45 11.80
N ASP A 79 -1.07 -23.29 11.40
CA ASP A 79 -0.77 -24.57 10.76
C ASP A 79 -0.01 -24.41 9.44
N ARG A 80 0.60 -25.50 8.97
CA ARG A 80 1.25 -25.49 7.66
C ARG A 80 0.25 -25.49 6.50
N MET A 81 -0.87 -26.18 6.67
CA MET A 81 -1.83 -26.41 5.59
C MET A 81 -2.71 -25.18 5.36
N TRP A 82 -2.80 -24.72 4.12
CA TRP A 82 -3.52 -23.49 3.76
C TRP A 82 -5.01 -23.55 4.08
N TYR A 83 -5.63 -24.70 3.87
CA TYR A 83 -7.05 -24.91 4.16
C TYR A 83 -7.33 -24.92 5.66
N SER A 84 -6.37 -25.41 6.47
CA SER A 84 -6.50 -25.39 7.92
C SER A 84 -6.59 -23.96 8.47
N LYS A 85 -5.72 -23.10 7.95
CA LYS A 85 -5.70 -21.67 8.22
C LYS A 85 -7.01 -20.97 7.80
N GLN A 86 -7.50 -21.26 6.60
CA GLN A 86 -8.73 -20.63 6.10
C GLN A 86 -9.99 -21.13 6.83
N GLY A 87 -10.05 -22.43 7.10
CA GLY A 87 -11.13 -23.09 7.82
C GLY A 87 -11.23 -22.61 9.26
N SER A 88 -10.09 -22.46 9.95
CA SER A 88 -10.04 -21.89 11.31
C SER A 88 -10.50 -20.44 11.34
N CYS A 89 -10.05 -19.59 10.42
CA CYS A 89 -10.58 -18.23 10.29
C CYS A 89 -12.11 -18.24 10.06
N ARG A 90 -12.61 -19.10 9.17
CA ARG A 90 -14.06 -19.24 8.92
C ARG A 90 -14.82 -19.64 10.19
N PHE A 91 -14.29 -20.59 10.95
CA PHE A 91 -14.93 -21.02 12.19
C PHE A 91 -14.90 -19.90 13.24
N LEU A 92 -13.75 -19.26 13.48
CA LEU A 92 -13.63 -18.13 14.41
C LEU A 92 -14.63 -17.01 14.10
N HIS A 93 -14.81 -16.70 12.81
CA HIS A 93 -15.79 -15.72 12.36
C HIS A 93 -17.22 -16.09 12.71
N GLN A 94 -17.66 -17.31 12.36
CA GLN A 94 -19.01 -17.77 12.71
C GLN A 94 -19.19 -17.87 14.24
N LEU A 95 -18.16 -18.32 14.95
CA LEU A 95 -18.17 -18.43 16.39
C LEU A 95 -18.44 -17.08 17.05
N CYS A 96 -17.76 -16.03 16.62
CA CYS A 96 -17.94 -14.69 17.18
C CYS A 96 -19.25 -14.02 16.73
N LEU A 97 -19.56 -14.04 15.43
CA LEU A 97 -20.65 -13.22 14.86
C LEU A 97 -22.00 -13.94 14.76
N ASN A 98 -22.02 -15.28 14.79
CA ASN A 98 -23.28 -16.04 14.73
C ASN A 98 -23.64 -16.65 16.08
N TYR A 99 -22.68 -17.32 16.74
CA TYR A 99 -22.96 -18.07 17.97
C TYR A 99 -22.86 -17.19 19.22
N PHE A 100 -21.76 -16.46 19.39
CA PHE A 100 -21.49 -15.64 20.58
C PHE A 100 -21.70 -14.13 20.39
N ARG A 101 -22.45 -13.71 19.36
CA ARG A 101 -22.73 -12.28 19.10
C ARG A 101 -23.44 -11.55 20.24
N LYS A 102 -24.07 -12.26 21.18
CA LYS A 102 -24.70 -11.63 22.35
C LYS A 102 -23.69 -11.33 23.47
N GLU A 103 -22.52 -11.98 23.45
CA GLU A 103 -21.49 -11.87 24.50
C GLU A 103 -20.39 -10.90 24.09
N THR A 104 -20.62 -9.62 24.36
CA THR A 104 -19.71 -8.54 23.97
C THR A 104 -18.38 -8.58 24.71
N ASN A 105 -18.39 -8.89 26.01
CA ASN A 105 -17.17 -8.89 26.83
C ASN A 105 -16.19 -9.98 26.40
N TRP A 106 -16.70 -11.19 26.19
CA TRP A 106 -15.91 -12.31 25.70
C TRP A 106 -15.31 -12.02 24.31
N PHE A 107 -16.06 -11.37 23.43
CA PHE A 107 -15.54 -10.95 22.13
C PHE A 107 -14.40 -9.93 22.28
N LEU A 108 -14.58 -8.90 23.11
CA LEU A 108 -13.57 -7.87 23.35
C LEU A 108 -12.26 -8.42 23.92
N GLU A 109 -12.34 -9.41 24.81
CA GLU A 109 -11.16 -10.08 25.41
C GLU A 109 -10.37 -10.87 24.36
N ASN A 110 -11.06 -11.54 23.43
CA ASN A 110 -10.43 -12.42 22.44
C ASN A 110 -10.09 -11.74 21.10
N LEU A 111 -10.62 -10.54 20.83
CA LEU A 111 -10.52 -9.87 19.54
C LEU A 111 -9.06 -9.72 19.04
N ASN A 112 -8.15 -9.30 19.92
CA ASN A 112 -6.75 -9.11 19.55
C ASN A 112 -6.07 -10.43 19.15
N GLN A 113 -6.34 -11.52 19.88
CA GLN A 113 -5.79 -12.83 19.55
C GLN A 113 -6.33 -13.33 18.21
N ILE A 114 -7.63 -13.13 17.96
CA ILE A 114 -8.28 -13.51 16.70
C ILE A 114 -7.68 -12.70 15.53
N LEU A 115 -7.57 -11.38 15.66
CA LEU A 115 -6.99 -10.52 14.62
C LEU A 115 -5.52 -10.88 14.35
N ASN A 116 -4.72 -11.19 15.38
CA ASN A 116 -3.36 -11.68 15.21
C ASN A 116 -3.29 -12.96 14.37
N GLY A 117 -4.19 -13.92 14.65
CA GLY A 117 -4.33 -15.15 13.87
C GLY A 117 -4.68 -14.83 12.41
N TYR A 118 -5.67 -13.98 12.18
CA TYR A 118 -6.06 -13.52 10.84
C TYR A 118 -4.92 -12.85 10.07
N PHE A 119 -4.19 -11.93 10.71
CA PHE A 119 -3.06 -11.27 10.07
C PHE A 119 -1.93 -12.25 9.75
N HIS A 120 -1.64 -13.20 10.64
CA HIS A 120 -0.69 -14.27 10.35
C HIS A 120 -1.12 -15.12 9.14
N VAL A 121 -2.40 -15.51 9.08
CA VAL A 121 -2.94 -16.27 7.96
C VAL A 121 -2.77 -15.50 6.65
N ILE A 122 -3.19 -14.24 6.60
CA ILE A 122 -3.04 -13.40 5.40
C ILE A 122 -1.56 -13.27 5.01
N ILE A 123 -0.67 -12.99 5.96
CA ILE A 123 0.78 -12.93 5.72
C ILE A 123 1.28 -14.22 5.06
N SER A 124 0.89 -15.36 5.61
CA SER A 124 1.36 -16.66 5.15
C SER A 124 0.78 -17.11 3.82
N LEU A 125 -0.46 -16.69 3.50
CA LEU A 125 -1.16 -17.07 2.29
C LEU A 125 -0.98 -16.08 1.14
N THR A 126 -0.37 -14.92 1.41
CA THR A 126 -0.03 -13.96 0.36
C THR A 126 0.92 -14.65 -0.62
N ASP A 127 0.62 -14.56 -1.93
CA ASP A 127 1.31 -15.24 -3.03
C ASP A 127 1.14 -16.78 -3.10
N GLU A 128 0.48 -17.43 -2.13
CA GLU A 128 0.19 -18.88 -2.17
C GLU A 128 -1.21 -19.20 -2.74
N ILE A 129 -2.19 -18.32 -2.53
CA ILE A 129 -3.59 -18.53 -2.94
C ILE A 129 -4.09 -17.39 -3.82
N SER A 130 -5.20 -17.63 -4.53
CA SER A 130 -5.97 -16.61 -5.24
C SER A 130 -6.33 -15.41 -4.36
N SER A 131 -6.33 -14.21 -4.96
CA SER A 131 -6.68 -12.96 -4.29
C SER A 131 -8.08 -13.00 -3.66
N GLY A 132 -9.04 -13.70 -4.27
CA GLY A 132 -10.41 -13.81 -3.75
C GLY A 132 -10.49 -14.41 -2.35
N THR A 133 -9.58 -15.32 -1.99
CA THR A 133 -9.51 -15.87 -0.63
C THR A 133 -9.03 -14.82 0.38
N LEU A 134 -8.04 -14.01 -0.01
CA LEU A 134 -7.54 -12.92 0.83
C LEU A 134 -8.61 -11.83 1.00
N ASP A 135 -9.38 -11.53 -0.05
CA ASP A 135 -10.48 -10.57 -0.01
C ASP A 135 -11.57 -11.00 0.99
N ILE A 136 -11.91 -12.30 1.03
CA ILE A 136 -12.85 -12.85 2.00
C ILE A 136 -12.33 -12.67 3.44
N LEU A 137 -11.06 -13.00 3.69
CA LEU A 137 -10.46 -12.80 5.02
C LEU A 137 -10.46 -11.33 5.44
N SER A 138 -10.19 -10.45 4.48
CA SER A 138 -10.19 -9.00 4.68
C SER A 138 -11.57 -8.46 5.02
N THR A 139 -12.61 -8.97 4.34
CA THR A 139 -14.01 -8.63 4.60
C THR A 139 -14.41 -9.04 6.01
N ARG A 140 -14.02 -10.25 6.45
CA ARG A 140 -14.29 -10.73 7.83
C ARG A 140 -13.61 -9.88 8.90
N ILE A 141 -12.39 -9.40 8.66
CA ILE A 141 -11.73 -8.45 9.58
C ILE A 141 -12.54 -7.16 9.68
N LYS A 142 -13.00 -6.62 8.53
CA LYS A 142 -13.84 -5.42 8.51
C LYS A 142 -15.15 -5.63 9.28
N GLU A 143 -15.79 -6.79 9.15
CA GLU A 143 -17.00 -7.15 9.91
C GLU A 143 -16.74 -7.25 11.42
N PHE A 144 -15.58 -7.76 11.85
CA PHE A 144 -15.20 -7.71 13.28
C PHE A 144 -15.03 -6.29 13.79
N LEU A 145 -14.49 -5.38 12.97
CA LEU A 145 -14.33 -3.97 13.35
C LEU A 145 -15.67 -3.24 13.38
N ASP A 146 -16.59 -3.54 12.47
CA ASP A 146 -17.97 -3.02 12.51
C ASP A 146 -18.67 -3.44 13.80
N TYR A 147 -18.61 -4.74 14.13
CA TYR A 147 -19.19 -5.26 15.37
C TYR A 147 -18.51 -4.69 16.63
N TYR A 148 -17.18 -4.53 16.60
CA TYR A 148 -16.45 -3.85 17.67
C TYR A 148 -16.93 -2.41 17.89
N ALA A 149 -17.16 -1.66 16.80
CA ALA A 149 -17.67 -0.30 16.89
C ALA A 149 -19.13 -0.24 17.38
N GLU A 150 -19.97 -1.21 17.00
CA GLU A 150 -21.33 -1.35 17.55
C GLU A 150 -21.29 -1.46 19.09
N ILE A 151 -20.39 -2.29 19.63
CA ILE A 151 -20.22 -2.50 21.07
C ILE A 151 -19.70 -1.24 21.76
N LYS A 152 -18.69 -0.59 21.18
CA LYS A 152 -17.95 0.53 21.81
C LYS A 152 -18.47 1.91 21.43
N SER A 153 -19.66 2.02 20.84
CA SER A 153 -20.25 3.27 20.30
C SER A 153 -20.18 4.49 21.24
N ASN A 154 -20.13 4.29 22.56
CA ASN A 154 -20.07 5.36 23.57
C ASN A 154 -18.80 5.37 24.44
N GLU A 155 -17.85 4.47 24.18
CA GLU A 155 -16.65 4.29 25.00
C GLU A 155 -15.38 4.63 24.22
N ASN A 156 -14.29 4.88 24.97
CA ASN A 156 -12.99 5.08 24.37
C ASN A 156 -12.54 3.80 23.64
N LEU A 157 -11.89 4.02 22.49
CA LEU A 157 -11.24 2.97 21.73
C LEU A 157 -10.22 2.22 22.58
N ASN A 158 -10.18 0.90 22.43
CA ASN A 158 -9.23 0.06 23.10
C ASN A 158 -7.85 0.28 22.48
N GLU A 159 -6.94 0.87 23.26
CA GLU A 159 -5.57 1.16 22.84
C GLU A 159 -4.87 -0.10 22.32
N ASN A 160 -5.10 -1.27 22.94
CA ASN A 160 -4.48 -2.53 22.54
C ASN A 160 -4.81 -2.95 21.09
N LEU A 161 -6.02 -2.64 20.61
CA LEU A 161 -6.41 -2.94 19.23
C LEU A 161 -5.65 -2.04 18.25
N ILE A 162 -5.56 -0.75 18.57
CA ILE A 162 -4.82 0.21 17.74
C ILE A 162 -3.32 -0.10 17.74
N GLU A 163 -2.77 -0.48 18.89
CA GLU A 163 -1.37 -0.90 19.01
C GLU A 163 -1.08 -2.09 18.08
N LEU A 164 -1.96 -3.09 18.09
CA LEU A 164 -1.87 -4.27 17.24
C LEU A 164 -1.88 -3.87 15.76
N LEU A 165 -2.82 -3.01 15.33
CA LEU A 165 -2.86 -2.50 13.96
C LEU A 165 -1.57 -1.75 13.58
N ILE A 166 -1.07 -0.88 14.47
CA ILE A 166 0.17 -0.11 14.27
C ILE A 166 1.39 -1.04 14.16
N ASN A 167 1.42 -2.17 14.87
CA ASN A 167 2.50 -3.13 14.77
C ASN A 167 2.52 -3.84 13.40
N TYR A 168 1.37 -4.23 12.87
CA TYR A 168 1.26 -4.83 11.53
C TYR A 168 1.46 -3.83 10.38
N LEU A 169 1.36 -2.53 10.67
CA LEU A 169 1.63 -1.44 9.73
C LEU A 169 3.08 -1.50 9.19
N PHE A 170 4.02 -2.03 9.99
CA PHE A 170 5.43 -2.24 9.61
C PHE A 170 5.71 -3.63 9.00
N SER A 171 4.67 -4.38 8.62
CA SER A 171 4.81 -5.65 7.94
C SER A 171 5.49 -5.49 6.57
N PRO A 172 6.39 -6.40 6.17
CA PRO A 172 7.02 -6.38 4.85
C PRO A 172 6.01 -6.55 3.70
N ILE A 173 4.84 -7.13 3.98
CA ILE A 173 3.83 -7.45 2.97
C ILE A 173 2.91 -6.26 2.71
N SER A 174 2.89 -5.77 1.47
CA SER A 174 2.08 -4.62 1.05
C SER A 174 0.58 -4.84 1.23
N TYR A 175 0.09 -6.06 0.99
CA TYR A 175 -1.32 -6.41 1.16
C TYR A 175 -1.80 -6.13 2.60
N ILE A 176 -1.04 -6.58 3.60
CA ILE A 176 -1.33 -6.32 5.01
C ILE A 176 -1.32 -4.83 5.30
N ARG A 177 -0.31 -4.09 4.85
CA ARG A 177 -0.25 -2.64 5.12
C ARG A 177 -1.47 -1.90 4.56
N ASN A 178 -1.87 -2.22 3.33
CA ASN A 178 -3.07 -1.65 2.71
C ASN A 178 -4.34 -2.00 3.49
N LEU A 179 -4.45 -3.24 3.96
CA LEU A 179 -5.56 -3.68 4.80
C LEU A 179 -5.60 -2.90 6.12
N ILE A 180 -4.45 -2.68 6.77
CA ILE A 180 -4.36 -1.88 7.99
C ILE A 180 -4.77 -0.42 7.72
N TYR A 181 -4.38 0.17 6.58
CA TYR A 181 -4.83 1.51 6.19
C TYR A 181 -6.36 1.58 6.06
N ASP A 182 -6.97 0.57 5.43
CA ASP A 182 -8.43 0.44 5.33
C ASP A 182 -9.09 0.28 6.70
N CYS A 183 -8.54 -0.57 7.58
CA CYS A 183 -9.05 -0.77 8.94
C CYS A 183 -8.99 0.54 9.76
N LEU A 184 -7.89 1.28 9.70
CA LEU A 184 -7.77 2.58 10.38
C LEU A 184 -8.75 3.61 9.82
N ARG A 185 -8.96 3.63 8.50
CA ARG A 185 -9.99 4.48 7.87
C ARG A 185 -11.39 4.10 8.32
N GLN A 186 -11.70 2.82 8.35
CA GLN A 186 -13.00 2.31 8.80
C GLN A 186 -13.26 2.71 10.26
N LEU A 187 -12.31 2.49 11.16
CA LEU A 187 -12.42 2.91 12.56
C LEU A 187 -12.56 4.44 12.69
N SER A 188 -11.80 5.20 11.90
CA SER A 188 -11.91 6.67 11.87
C SER A 188 -13.32 7.13 11.47
N CYS A 189 -13.94 6.48 10.47
CA CYS A 189 -15.31 6.76 10.06
C CYS A 189 -16.34 6.35 11.11
N LEU A 190 -16.21 5.14 11.68
CA LEU A 190 -17.16 4.60 12.66
C LEU A 190 -17.20 5.41 13.96
N PHE A 191 -16.03 5.83 14.46
CA PHE A 191 -15.91 6.62 15.69
C PHE A 191 -15.93 8.14 15.45
N GLN A 192 -16.05 8.59 14.19
CA GLN A 192 -16.04 10.02 13.80
C GLN A 192 -14.84 10.81 14.34
N GLN A 193 -13.67 10.17 14.39
CA GLN A 193 -12.43 10.78 14.84
C GLN A 193 -11.36 10.67 13.74
N PRO A 194 -10.53 11.70 13.52
CA PRO A 194 -9.47 11.61 12.52
C PRO A 194 -8.45 10.54 12.92
N ILE A 195 -7.89 9.84 11.92
CA ILE A 195 -6.88 8.78 12.11
C ILE A 195 -5.72 9.24 13.01
N ILE A 196 -5.34 10.53 12.95
CA ILE A 196 -4.27 11.07 13.80
C ILE A 196 -4.56 10.92 15.29
N ARG A 197 -5.81 11.09 15.74
CA ARG A 197 -6.20 10.97 17.15
C ARG A 197 -6.14 9.52 17.61
N LEU A 198 -6.44 8.58 16.72
CA LEU A 198 -6.33 7.15 17.01
C LEU A 198 -4.87 6.77 17.28
N ILE A 199 -3.95 7.33 16.49
CA ILE A 199 -2.53 6.99 16.53
C ILE A 199 -1.76 7.79 17.60
N GLU A 200 -2.28 8.95 18.02
CA GLU A 200 -1.63 9.89 18.95
C GLU A 200 -1.07 9.25 20.24
N PRO A 201 -1.76 8.31 20.92
CA PRO A 201 -1.23 7.63 22.11
C PRO A 201 0.13 6.93 21.84
N PHE A 202 0.35 6.46 20.62
CA PHE A 202 1.55 5.71 20.21
C PHE A 202 2.63 6.58 19.58
N LYS A 203 2.50 7.91 19.66
CA LYS A 203 3.45 8.87 19.09
C LYS A 203 4.91 8.55 19.43
N ASN A 204 5.20 8.28 20.70
CA ASN A 204 6.58 8.05 21.15
C ASN A 204 7.18 6.77 20.55
N ASP A 205 6.39 5.72 20.40
CA ASP A 205 6.87 4.46 19.85
C ASP A 205 7.01 4.52 18.34
N LEU A 206 6.14 5.28 17.65
CA LEU A 206 6.34 5.60 16.24
C LEU A 206 7.61 6.42 16.03
N ILE A 207 7.87 7.45 16.85
CA ILE A 207 9.12 8.22 16.76
C ILE A 207 10.33 7.31 16.94
N LYS A 208 10.31 6.40 17.92
CA LYS A 208 11.40 5.42 18.11
C LYS A 208 11.59 4.50 16.91
N LYS A 209 10.50 4.04 16.27
CA LYS A 209 10.53 3.19 15.07
C LYS A 209 11.08 3.93 13.84
N PHE A 210 10.97 5.25 13.79
CA PHE A 210 11.50 6.10 12.72
C PHE A 210 12.84 6.78 13.04
N SER A 211 13.27 6.80 14.31
CA SER A 211 14.52 7.44 14.73
C SER A 211 15.75 6.62 14.31
N SER A 212 16.75 7.33 13.80
CA SER A 212 17.99 6.79 13.21
C SER A 212 18.85 5.94 14.14
N SER A 213 18.66 6.00 15.47
CA SER A 213 19.45 5.20 16.42
C SER A 213 19.17 3.69 16.37
N ASN A 214 18.01 3.29 15.84
CA ASN A 214 17.59 1.88 15.78
C ASN A 214 17.59 1.31 14.35
N ILE A 215 17.91 2.12 13.36
CA ILE A 215 17.74 1.79 11.95
C ILE A 215 19.14 1.64 11.33
N LEU A 216 19.43 0.45 10.80
CA LEU A 216 20.50 0.27 9.82
C LEU A 216 20.40 1.39 8.78
N PRO A 217 21.51 2.03 8.35
CA PRO A 217 21.49 3.02 7.28
C PRO A 217 20.60 2.54 6.12
N PHE A 218 19.82 3.42 5.49
CA PHE A 218 18.80 3.01 4.52
C PHE A 218 19.35 2.02 3.47
N LYS A 219 20.58 2.24 2.95
CA LYS A 219 21.31 1.33 2.03
C LYS A 219 21.48 -0.10 2.54
N ASN A 220 21.61 -0.26 3.85
CA ASN A 220 21.91 -1.52 4.51
C ASN A 220 20.65 -2.31 4.86
N GLN A 221 19.46 -1.70 4.74
CA GLN A 221 18.20 -2.41 4.89
C GLN A 221 17.92 -3.30 3.67
N SER A 222 17.08 -4.32 3.85
CA SER A 222 16.55 -5.06 2.70
C SER A 222 15.64 -4.15 1.87
N LEU A 223 15.53 -4.44 0.57
CA LEU A 223 14.67 -3.69 -0.35
C LEU A 223 13.23 -3.57 0.16
N ILE A 224 12.71 -4.65 0.74
CA ILE A 224 11.34 -4.71 1.24
C ILE A 224 11.17 -3.79 2.46
N TYR A 225 12.17 -3.72 3.34
CA TYR A 225 12.14 -2.79 4.47
C TYR A 225 12.26 -1.32 4.01
N GLN A 226 13.10 -1.02 3.02
CA GLN A 226 13.20 0.31 2.42
C GLN A 226 11.84 0.77 1.85
N ILE A 227 11.16 -0.10 1.10
CA ILE A 227 9.82 0.15 0.59
C ILE A 227 8.85 0.40 1.75
N THR A 228 8.80 -0.53 2.71
CA THR A 228 7.90 -0.45 3.86
C THR A 228 8.08 0.86 4.62
N TYR A 229 9.33 1.27 4.83
CA TYR A 229 9.67 2.50 5.54
C TYR A 229 9.16 3.75 4.83
N LEU A 230 9.42 3.89 3.52
CA LEU A 230 8.94 5.04 2.74
C LEU A 230 7.43 5.03 2.54
N ASP A 231 6.83 3.84 2.36
CA ASP A 231 5.38 3.65 2.17
C ASP A 231 4.59 4.14 3.38
N ILE A 232 4.99 3.72 4.59
CA ILE A 232 4.36 4.16 5.84
C ILE A 232 4.56 5.66 6.05
N TYR A 233 5.76 6.18 5.78
CA TYR A 233 6.01 7.61 5.88
C TYR A 233 5.07 8.38 4.96
N ILE A 234 4.98 8.02 3.68
CA ILE A 234 4.08 8.68 2.72
C ILE A 234 2.62 8.58 3.18
N TYR A 235 2.18 7.41 3.66
CA TYR A 235 0.84 7.26 4.21
C TYR A 235 0.56 8.29 5.30
N PHE A 236 1.45 8.45 6.28
CA PHE A 236 1.33 9.45 7.34
C PHE A 236 1.30 10.91 6.83
N ARG A 237 1.96 11.18 5.71
CA ARG A 237 1.94 12.49 5.03
C ARG A 237 0.66 12.73 4.21
N THR A 238 -0.04 11.67 3.83
CA THR A 238 -1.35 11.76 3.13
C THR A 238 -2.55 11.94 4.07
N LEU A 239 -2.36 11.76 5.38
CA LEU A 239 -3.44 11.96 6.36
C LEU A 239 -3.82 13.44 6.49
N GLU A 240 -5.10 13.69 6.78
CA GLU A 240 -5.63 15.01 7.09
C GLU A 240 -6.20 15.01 8.52
N PRO A 241 -5.59 15.73 9.48
CA PRO A 241 -4.34 16.49 9.38
C PRO A 241 -3.09 15.59 9.29
N LYS A 242 -2.02 16.13 8.69
CA LYS A 242 -0.75 15.41 8.50
C LYS A 242 -0.07 15.12 9.83
N ILE A 243 0.60 13.96 9.93
CA ILE A 243 1.51 13.68 11.05
C ILE A 243 2.81 14.46 10.85
N THR A 244 3.08 15.41 11.73
CA THR A 244 4.24 16.33 11.63
C THR A 244 5.42 15.94 12.52
N TYR A 245 5.19 15.13 13.56
CA TYR A 245 6.24 14.74 14.51
C TYR A 245 7.15 13.62 14.00
N ILE A 246 6.78 12.94 12.91
CA ILE A 246 7.64 11.99 12.19
C ILE A 246 8.21 12.72 10.99
N THR A 247 9.53 12.87 10.94
CA THR A 247 10.22 13.53 9.84
C THR A 247 11.38 12.69 9.36
N LEU A 248 11.54 12.62 8.04
CA LEU A 248 12.68 11.98 7.39
C LEU A 248 13.68 13.00 6.86
N TYR A 249 13.62 14.26 7.30
CA TYR A 249 14.45 15.34 6.79
C TYR A 249 15.90 15.19 7.23
N ASP A 250 16.63 14.37 6.48
CA ASP A 250 18.05 14.12 6.64
C ASP A 250 18.75 14.30 5.28
N ASP A 251 19.89 15.00 5.31
CA ASP A 251 20.70 15.32 4.14
C ASP A 251 21.35 14.05 3.55
N ASP A 252 21.67 13.08 4.40
CA ASP A 252 22.27 11.81 3.97
C ASP A 252 21.23 10.95 3.25
N LEU A 253 20.02 10.83 3.80
CA LEU A 253 18.90 10.15 3.16
C LEU A 253 18.47 10.88 1.87
N PHE A 254 18.46 12.21 1.85
CA PHE A 254 18.17 12.99 0.64
C PHE A 254 19.16 12.66 -0.48
N LYS A 255 20.46 12.71 -0.21
CA LYS A 255 21.51 12.38 -1.20
C LYS A 255 21.38 10.93 -1.65
N GLU A 256 21.14 10.02 -0.72
CA GLU A 256 20.99 8.60 -0.99
C GLU A 256 19.82 8.30 -1.93
N LEU A 257 18.62 8.79 -1.64
CA LEU A 257 17.45 8.63 -2.51
C LEU A 257 17.69 9.28 -3.88
N THR A 258 18.37 10.42 -3.91
CA THR A 258 18.72 11.10 -5.17
C THR A 258 19.66 10.23 -6.02
N THR A 259 20.70 9.65 -5.43
CA THR A 259 21.63 8.75 -6.14
C THR A 259 20.91 7.52 -6.67
N PHE A 260 20.05 6.91 -5.85
CA PHE A 260 19.26 5.73 -6.21
C PHE A 260 18.35 5.94 -7.43
N LEU A 261 17.80 7.14 -7.61
CA LEU A 261 16.92 7.43 -8.76
C LEU A 261 17.64 7.39 -10.11
N PHE A 262 18.91 7.81 -10.14
CA PHE A 262 19.68 7.98 -11.39
C PHE A 262 20.70 6.86 -11.66
N ASP A 263 21.13 6.13 -10.63
CA ASP A 263 22.10 5.04 -10.80
C ASP A 263 21.38 3.72 -11.17
N GLU A 264 21.48 3.29 -12.43
CA GLU A 264 20.93 2.01 -12.89
C GLU A 264 21.91 0.83 -12.72
N ASN A 265 23.22 1.11 -12.62
CA ASN A 265 24.27 0.10 -12.81
C ASN A 265 24.78 -0.58 -11.52
N ASP A 266 24.51 -0.03 -10.34
CA ASP A 266 25.08 -0.52 -9.08
C ASP A 266 24.12 -1.39 -8.25
N LEU A 267 22.83 -1.37 -8.59
CA LEU A 267 21.79 -2.01 -7.79
C LEU A 267 21.75 -3.53 -7.94
N ILE A 268 22.18 -4.09 -9.06
CA ILE A 268 22.21 -5.56 -9.25
C ILE A 268 23.37 -6.20 -8.43
N LYS A 269 24.33 -5.39 -7.96
CA LYS A 269 25.57 -5.87 -7.33
C LYS A 269 25.54 -5.91 -5.80
N SER A 270 24.66 -5.16 -5.14
CA SER A 270 24.61 -5.19 -3.67
C SER A 270 23.95 -6.48 -3.16
N SER A 271 24.57 -7.08 -2.16
CA SER A 271 24.19 -8.34 -1.53
C SER A 271 22.74 -8.37 -0.99
N SER A 272 22.14 -7.20 -0.76
CA SER A 272 20.77 -7.00 -0.26
C SER A 272 19.66 -7.40 -1.25
N TYR A 273 19.98 -7.65 -2.52
CA TYR A 273 18.99 -7.94 -3.57
C TYR A 273 19.03 -9.37 -4.11
N ARG A 274 19.86 -10.26 -3.52
CA ARG A 274 20.09 -11.63 -4.05
C ARG A 274 18.96 -12.63 -3.83
N SER A 275 17.97 -12.34 -2.99
CA SER A 275 16.92 -13.31 -2.60
C SER A 275 15.63 -13.25 -3.44
N LEU A 276 15.48 -12.29 -4.36
CA LEU A 276 14.26 -12.10 -5.16
C LEU A 276 14.43 -12.62 -6.58
N THR A 277 13.33 -13.11 -7.18
CA THR A 277 13.33 -13.41 -8.63
C THR A 277 13.57 -12.13 -9.43
N GLN A 278 14.22 -12.24 -10.60
CA GLN A 278 14.60 -11.07 -11.41
C GLN A 278 13.40 -10.15 -11.72
N HIS A 279 12.22 -10.72 -11.95
CA HIS A 279 10.98 -9.97 -12.19
C HIS A 279 10.46 -9.23 -10.95
N GLN A 280 10.40 -9.88 -9.79
CA GLN A 280 9.99 -9.25 -8.53
C GLN A 280 10.96 -8.13 -8.13
N LEU A 281 12.25 -8.31 -8.41
CA LEU A 281 13.28 -7.31 -8.17
C LEU A 281 13.02 -6.05 -9.02
N THR A 282 12.72 -6.19 -10.32
CA THR A 282 12.40 -5.05 -11.19
C THR A 282 11.16 -4.28 -10.71
N LEU A 283 10.09 -4.99 -10.34
CA LEU A 283 8.86 -4.37 -9.84
C LEU A 283 9.09 -3.63 -8.51
N ASN A 284 9.81 -4.25 -7.59
CA ASN A 284 10.05 -3.65 -6.28
C ASN A 284 11.03 -2.47 -6.36
N ILE A 285 12.04 -2.50 -7.25
CA ILE A 285 12.88 -1.32 -7.53
C ILE A 285 12.05 -0.18 -8.09
N LEU A 286 11.15 -0.46 -9.05
CA LEU A 286 10.26 0.56 -9.59
C LEU A 286 9.39 1.16 -8.48
N LEU A 287 8.78 0.32 -7.64
CA LEU A 287 8.00 0.77 -6.48
C LEU A 287 8.82 1.66 -5.55
N LEU A 288 10.05 1.25 -5.22
CA LEU A 288 10.96 2.04 -4.40
C LEU A 288 11.24 3.40 -5.06
N LYS A 289 11.55 3.45 -6.36
CA LYS A 289 11.74 4.72 -7.09
C LYS A 289 10.50 5.61 -7.01
N LYS A 290 9.29 5.04 -7.16
CA LYS A 290 8.02 5.79 -7.02
C LYS A 290 7.88 6.41 -5.63
N LEU A 291 8.15 5.63 -4.58
CA LEU A 291 8.10 6.10 -3.20
C LEU A 291 9.18 7.17 -2.93
N SER A 292 10.42 6.97 -3.42
CA SER A 292 11.50 7.93 -3.28
C SER A 292 11.17 9.29 -3.90
N ILE A 293 10.52 9.34 -5.07
CA ILE A 293 10.10 10.61 -5.67
C ILE A 293 9.07 11.31 -4.78
N ARG A 294 8.09 10.56 -4.25
CA ARG A 294 7.05 11.10 -3.36
C ARG A 294 7.64 11.60 -2.03
N THR A 295 8.58 10.87 -1.44
CA THR A 295 9.23 11.31 -0.20
C THR A 295 10.09 12.55 -0.42
N LEU A 296 10.86 12.62 -1.52
CA LEU A 296 11.63 13.80 -1.88
C LEU A 296 10.75 15.03 -2.19
N ALA A 297 9.51 14.84 -2.64
CA ALA A 297 8.55 15.94 -2.77
C ALA A 297 8.22 16.57 -1.41
N GLU A 298 8.05 15.75 -0.36
CA GLU A 298 7.73 16.24 0.99
C GLU A 298 8.84 17.09 1.61
N TYR A 299 10.10 16.89 1.20
CA TYR A 299 11.22 17.76 1.60
C TYR A 299 11.01 19.24 1.21
N TYR A 300 10.13 19.53 0.24
CA TYR A 300 9.80 20.91 -0.13
C TYR A 300 9.19 21.73 1.02
N GLU A 301 8.55 21.08 2.00
CA GLU A 301 8.02 21.78 3.17
C GLU A 301 9.12 22.52 3.95
N GLN A 302 10.35 21.97 3.95
CA GLN A 302 11.52 22.59 4.57
C GLN A 302 12.16 23.63 3.65
N ILE A 303 12.35 24.84 4.16
CA ILE A 303 12.85 26.00 3.41
C ILE A 303 14.21 25.69 2.76
N GLU A 304 15.10 25.01 3.47
CA GLU A 304 16.47 24.68 3.04
C GLU A 304 16.52 23.75 1.82
N TYR A 305 15.48 22.95 1.61
CA TYR A 305 15.44 21.94 0.55
C TYR A 305 14.67 22.38 -0.69
N ARG A 306 13.86 23.45 -0.64
CA ARG A 306 12.99 23.89 -1.75
C ARG A 306 13.69 23.96 -3.10
N ASP A 307 14.82 24.67 -3.16
CA ASP A 307 15.60 24.82 -4.38
C ASP A 307 16.25 23.51 -4.83
N ARG A 308 16.70 22.67 -3.88
CA ARG A 308 17.29 21.36 -4.18
C ARG A 308 16.26 20.42 -4.77
N VAL A 309 15.06 20.39 -4.19
CA VAL A 309 13.91 19.62 -4.65
C VAL A 309 13.53 20.07 -6.06
N LEU A 310 13.31 21.36 -6.32
CA LEU A 310 12.98 21.84 -7.66
C LEU A 310 14.04 21.45 -8.71
N ARG A 311 15.35 21.59 -8.39
CA ARG A 311 16.43 21.13 -9.28
C ARG A 311 16.44 19.62 -9.51
N LEU A 312 16.09 18.84 -8.49
CA LEU A 312 16.01 17.38 -8.57
C LEU A 312 14.85 16.95 -9.48
N PHE A 313 13.67 17.54 -9.31
CA PHE A 313 12.51 17.30 -10.18
C PHE A 313 12.77 17.73 -11.62
N TYR A 314 13.58 18.78 -11.83
CA TYR A 314 14.14 19.12 -13.15
C TYR A 314 14.95 18.01 -13.76
N LYS A 315 15.88 17.48 -12.99
CA LYS A 315 16.70 16.38 -13.46
C LYS A 315 15.84 15.15 -13.76
N ILE A 316 14.88 14.81 -12.89
CA ILE A 316 13.96 13.67 -13.09
C ILE A 316 13.21 13.79 -14.42
N LEU A 317 12.53 14.90 -14.65
CA LEU A 317 11.71 15.10 -15.85
C LEU A 317 12.55 15.09 -17.13
N THR A 318 13.83 15.42 -17.07
CA THR A 318 14.69 15.50 -18.26
C THR A 318 15.49 14.24 -18.52
N THR A 319 15.92 13.51 -17.49
CA THR A 319 16.86 12.39 -17.64
C THR A 319 16.25 11.01 -17.43
N ILE A 320 15.13 10.87 -16.71
CA ILE A 320 14.54 9.55 -16.43
C ILE A 320 13.75 9.06 -17.64
N GLN A 321 13.98 7.81 -18.04
CA GLN A 321 13.39 7.21 -19.25
C GLN A 321 11.98 6.65 -19.06
N SER A 322 11.59 6.32 -17.83
CA SER A 322 10.30 5.69 -17.53
C SER A 322 9.17 6.73 -17.41
N ASN A 323 8.16 6.62 -18.27
CA ASN A 323 7.00 7.52 -18.29
C ASN A 323 6.25 7.55 -16.95
N GLU A 324 6.18 6.42 -16.23
CA GLU A 324 5.49 6.34 -14.94
C GLU A 324 6.16 7.19 -13.85
N LEU A 325 7.50 7.18 -13.77
CA LEU A 325 8.23 8.00 -12.80
C LEU A 325 8.15 9.49 -13.15
N GLN A 326 8.15 9.83 -14.44
CA GLN A 326 7.94 11.21 -14.89
C GLN A 326 6.54 11.72 -14.51
N LEU A 327 5.51 10.89 -14.65
CA LEU A 327 4.14 11.24 -14.27
C LEU A 327 4.03 11.50 -12.76
N ILE A 328 4.60 10.62 -11.92
CA ILE A 328 4.61 10.83 -10.46
C ILE A 328 5.38 12.09 -10.11
N ALA A 329 6.49 12.36 -10.82
CA ALA A 329 7.26 13.57 -10.62
C ALA A 329 6.43 14.83 -10.96
N TYR A 330 5.71 14.81 -12.07
CA TYR A 330 4.76 15.86 -12.45
C TYR A 330 3.68 16.06 -11.39
N GLU A 331 2.99 15.01 -10.95
CA GLU A 331 1.92 15.09 -9.94
C GLU A 331 2.44 15.67 -8.61
N SER A 332 3.66 15.30 -8.21
CA SER A 332 4.32 15.85 -7.03
C SER A 332 4.61 17.35 -7.17
N ILE A 333 5.10 17.80 -8.33
CA ILE A 333 5.36 19.23 -8.62
C ILE A 333 4.05 20.01 -8.67
N GLU A 334 3.02 19.46 -9.32
CA GLU A 334 1.70 20.06 -9.41
C GLU A 334 1.11 20.29 -8.02
N LYS A 335 1.20 19.30 -7.13
CA LYS A 335 0.81 19.44 -5.72
C LYS A 335 1.59 20.52 -4.99
N ILE A 336 2.89 20.63 -5.20
CA ILE A 336 3.73 21.69 -4.60
C ILE A 336 3.26 23.08 -5.05
N PHE A 337 2.91 23.22 -6.33
CA PHE A 337 2.50 24.49 -6.88
C PHE A 337 1.03 24.83 -6.67
N ASN A 338 0.22 23.94 -6.10
CA ASN A 338 -1.18 24.22 -5.78
C ASN A 338 -1.27 25.31 -4.70
N GLY A 339 -1.50 26.56 -5.14
CA GLY A 339 -1.66 27.74 -4.30
C GLY A 339 -1.25 29.04 -5.02
N HIS A 340 -2.04 30.11 -4.88
CA HIS A 340 -1.84 31.38 -5.61
C HIS A 340 -0.47 32.05 -5.35
N GLN A 341 0.17 31.77 -4.22
CA GLN A 341 1.48 32.36 -3.86
C GLN A 341 2.65 31.76 -4.66
N ASN A 342 2.46 30.60 -5.29
CA ASN A 342 3.52 29.87 -5.99
C ASN A 342 3.52 30.09 -7.51
N GLU A 343 2.66 30.98 -8.03
CA GLU A 343 2.49 31.20 -9.47
C GLU A 343 3.76 31.74 -10.14
N GLN A 344 4.44 32.71 -9.50
CA GLN A 344 5.71 33.24 -10.03
C GLN A 344 6.85 32.20 -10.01
N LEU A 345 6.88 31.35 -8.99
CA LEU A 345 7.86 30.26 -8.89
C LEU A 345 7.60 29.20 -9.96
N ARG A 346 6.32 28.88 -10.21
CA ARG A 346 5.89 27.98 -11.26
C ARG A 346 6.31 28.47 -12.64
N LEU A 347 6.07 29.74 -12.95
CA LEU A 347 6.48 30.36 -14.22
C LEU A 347 8.00 30.32 -14.40
N ARG A 348 8.75 30.79 -13.41
CA ARG A 348 10.22 30.73 -13.44
C ARG A 348 10.74 29.32 -13.63
N PHE A 349 10.12 28.35 -12.95
CA PHE A 349 10.47 26.94 -13.10
C PHE A 349 10.27 26.50 -14.54
N VAL A 350 9.06 26.64 -15.11
CA VAL A 350 8.76 26.18 -16.47
C VAL A 350 9.59 26.91 -17.53
N ASP A 351 9.76 28.23 -17.41
CA ASP A 351 10.55 29.03 -18.35
C ASP A 351 12.02 28.56 -18.40
N LEU A 352 12.61 28.18 -17.25
CA LEU A 352 13.96 27.61 -17.19
C LEU A 352 14.09 26.26 -17.92
N TYR A 353 13.02 25.46 -18.02
CA TYR A 353 13.06 24.23 -18.84
C TYR A 353 12.92 24.51 -20.30
N ILE A 354 11.95 25.34 -20.69
CA ILE A 354 11.69 25.66 -22.10
C ILE A 354 12.96 26.26 -22.73
N GLN A 355 13.67 27.14 -22.01
CA GLN A 355 14.92 27.73 -22.50
C GLN A 355 16.07 26.72 -22.69
N LYS A 356 16.08 25.62 -21.95
CA LYS A 356 17.15 24.61 -22.02
C LYS A 356 16.93 23.56 -23.10
N ILE A 357 15.74 23.50 -23.70
CA ILE A 357 15.45 22.63 -24.83
C ILE A 357 15.79 23.40 -26.11
N PRO A 358 16.81 22.98 -26.88
CA PRO A 358 17.32 23.77 -27.99
C PRO A 358 16.42 23.61 -29.22
N PHE A 359 15.23 24.23 -29.23
CA PHE A 359 14.26 24.17 -30.34
C PHE A 359 14.84 24.63 -31.70
N HIS A 360 15.93 25.40 -31.68
CA HIS A 360 16.57 25.99 -32.85
C HIS A 360 17.61 25.08 -33.54
N ASP A 361 18.19 24.10 -32.84
CA ASP A 361 19.27 23.24 -33.35
C ASP A 361 18.72 21.87 -33.80
N TYR A 362 17.98 21.88 -34.90
CA TYR A 362 17.26 20.73 -35.45
C TYR A 362 18.12 19.49 -35.75
N GLU A 363 19.40 19.67 -36.07
CA GLU A 363 20.33 18.56 -36.38
C GLU A 363 20.88 17.87 -35.12
N LYS A 364 20.82 18.54 -33.95
CA LYS A 364 21.28 18.01 -32.65
C LYS A 364 20.13 17.62 -31.73
N LEU A 365 18.90 17.99 -32.09
CA LEU A 365 17.68 17.65 -31.36
C LEU A 365 17.33 16.17 -31.56
N ASN A 366 17.90 15.31 -30.73
CA ASN A 366 17.38 13.96 -30.52
C ASN A 366 16.10 14.04 -29.66
N LEU A 367 14.99 14.50 -30.26
CA LEU A 367 13.68 14.54 -29.60
C LEU A 367 13.14 13.12 -29.40
N THR A 368 13.44 12.57 -28.23
CA THR A 368 12.86 11.31 -27.78
C THR A 368 11.40 11.52 -27.38
N PRO A 369 10.56 10.47 -27.41
CA PRO A 369 9.17 10.57 -26.91
C PRO A 369 9.11 11.02 -25.45
N GLN A 370 10.17 10.79 -24.67
CA GLN A 370 10.30 11.24 -23.28
C GLN A 370 10.39 12.75 -23.17
N ILE A 371 11.21 13.40 -24.00
CA ILE A 371 11.32 14.87 -24.00
C ILE A 371 10.00 15.51 -24.43
N ALA A 372 9.32 14.92 -25.42
CA ALA A 372 7.98 15.34 -25.82
C ALA A 372 6.96 15.19 -24.67
N GLN A 373 7.00 14.08 -23.94
CA GLN A 373 6.14 13.86 -22.78
C GLN A 373 6.41 14.88 -21.67
N THR A 374 7.67 15.21 -21.41
CA THR A 374 8.05 16.24 -20.45
C THR A 374 7.55 17.62 -20.86
N LEU A 375 7.66 17.97 -22.15
CA LEU A 375 7.07 19.21 -22.68
C LEU A 375 5.55 19.26 -22.48
N PHE A 376 4.87 18.14 -22.67
CA PHE A 376 3.44 18.02 -22.43
C PHE A 376 3.08 18.18 -20.95
N TYR A 377 3.88 17.66 -20.02
CA TYR A 377 3.68 17.90 -18.60
C TYR A 377 3.94 19.36 -18.22
N LEU A 378 4.96 20.00 -18.80
CA LEU A 378 5.25 21.42 -18.58
C LEU A 378 4.13 22.34 -19.11
N SER A 379 3.52 22.00 -20.25
CA SER A 379 2.38 22.77 -20.79
C SER A 379 1.17 22.74 -19.87
N LYS A 380 0.95 21.62 -19.15
CA LYS A 380 -0.11 21.55 -18.13
C LYS A 380 0.18 22.41 -16.90
N LEU A 381 1.44 22.50 -16.46
CA LEU A 381 1.81 23.33 -15.31
C LEU A 381 1.58 24.83 -15.57
N SER A 382 2.01 25.33 -16.73
CA SER A 382 1.82 26.73 -17.13
C SER A 382 1.61 26.88 -18.64
N PRO A 383 0.36 26.78 -19.11
CA PRO A 383 0.05 26.84 -20.54
C PRO A 383 0.45 28.19 -21.16
N ASN A 384 0.41 29.27 -20.38
CA ASN A 384 0.75 30.61 -20.83
C ASN A 384 2.25 30.83 -21.08
N SER A 385 3.14 29.95 -20.59
CA SER A 385 4.58 30.02 -20.91
C SER A 385 4.87 29.63 -22.36
N PHE A 386 3.94 28.93 -23.03
CA PHE A 386 4.06 28.52 -24.41
C PHE A 386 3.49 29.62 -25.34
N ASN A 387 4.35 30.57 -25.69
CA ASN A 387 4.03 31.65 -26.62
C ASN A 387 3.81 31.13 -28.06
N GLU A 388 3.14 31.93 -28.90
CA GLU A 388 2.87 31.59 -30.32
C GLU A 388 4.14 31.17 -31.10
N ARG A 389 5.27 31.84 -30.85
CA ARG A 389 6.57 31.50 -31.49
C ARG A 389 7.06 30.09 -31.14
N LEU A 390 6.86 29.64 -29.90
CA LEU A 390 7.22 28.29 -29.48
C LEU A 390 6.28 27.27 -30.12
N CYS A 391 4.98 27.60 -30.24
CA CYS A 391 4.01 26.75 -30.94
C CYS A 391 4.39 26.57 -32.43
N GLU A 392 4.83 27.63 -33.10
CA GLU A 392 5.34 27.57 -34.48
C GLU A 392 6.62 26.71 -34.59
N GLN A 393 7.53 26.80 -33.62
CA GLN A 393 8.72 25.96 -33.57
C GLN A 393 8.37 24.48 -33.39
N ILE A 394 7.42 24.16 -32.51
CA ILE A 394 6.92 22.79 -32.30
C ILE A 394 6.23 22.25 -33.56
N LEU A 395 5.42 23.05 -34.26
CA LEU A 395 4.84 22.65 -35.56
C LEU A 395 5.89 22.33 -36.61
N ASN A 396 6.91 23.18 -36.71
CA ASN A 396 8.01 22.96 -37.66
C ASN A 396 8.78 21.67 -37.33
N LEU A 397 8.92 21.34 -36.04
CA LEU A 397 9.46 20.06 -35.59
C LEU A 397 8.57 18.89 -36.04
N ILE A 398 7.26 18.96 -35.81
CA ILE A 398 6.31 17.91 -36.22
C ILE A 398 6.38 17.68 -37.74
N ARG A 399 6.37 18.76 -38.54
CA ARG A 399 6.48 18.66 -40.01
C ARG A 399 7.75 17.94 -40.46
N ARG A 400 8.89 18.24 -39.84
CA ARG A 400 10.17 17.58 -40.15
C ARG A 400 10.20 16.13 -39.69
N LEU A 401 9.66 15.83 -38.51
CA LEU A 401 9.53 14.45 -38.04
C LEU A 401 8.66 13.62 -38.99
N MET A 402 7.54 14.18 -39.47
CA MET A 402 6.69 13.56 -40.48
C MET A 402 7.41 13.38 -41.83
N GLN A 403 8.23 14.34 -42.26
CA GLN A 403 9.07 14.21 -43.46
C GLN A 403 10.13 13.11 -43.29
N ASN A 404 10.76 13.00 -42.11
CA ASN A 404 11.73 11.95 -41.82
C ASN A 404 11.06 10.56 -41.79
N ILE A 405 9.87 10.46 -41.21
CA ILE A 405 9.05 9.24 -41.27
C ILE A 405 8.73 8.90 -42.73
N ALA A 406 8.32 9.88 -43.55
CA ALA A 406 8.01 9.71 -44.96
C ALA A 406 9.23 9.22 -45.78
N GLN A 407 10.43 9.74 -45.48
CA GLN A 407 11.68 9.34 -46.14
C GLN A 407 12.23 7.99 -45.65
N ALA A 408 12.00 7.64 -44.39
CA ALA A 408 12.47 6.41 -43.76
C ALA A 408 11.51 5.21 -43.92
N PHE A 409 10.50 5.30 -44.79
CA PHE A 409 9.48 4.26 -45.04
C PHE A 409 10.04 2.87 -45.40
N ARG A 410 11.34 2.75 -45.66
CA ARG A 410 12.03 1.49 -46.00
C ARG A 410 13.02 0.96 -44.94
N SER A 411 13.16 1.59 -43.77
CA SER A 411 14.11 1.17 -42.72
C SER A 411 13.45 0.82 -41.37
N ILE A 412 14.12 -0.05 -40.60
CA ILE A 412 13.88 -0.56 -39.23
C ILE A 412 12.64 0.00 -38.50
N ILE A 413 11.68 -0.88 -38.21
CA ILE A 413 10.35 -0.62 -37.62
C ILE A 413 10.43 0.10 -36.25
N ASP A 414 11.45 -0.16 -35.44
CA ASP A 414 11.54 0.38 -34.07
C ASP A 414 11.84 1.88 -34.01
N THR A 415 12.67 2.40 -34.92
CA THR A 415 12.96 3.85 -34.98
C THR A 415 11.74 4.62 -35.50
N GLN A 416 11.00 4.04 -36.45
CA GLN A 416 9.73 4.58 -36.93
C GLN A 416 8.72 4.71 -35.79
N ASN A 417 8.55 3.67 -34.97
CA ASN A 417 7.64 3.67 -33.82
C ASN A 417 7.97 4.77 -32.79
N GLN A 418 9.23 5.12 -32.60
CA GLN A 418 9.63 6.23 -31.74
C GLN A 418 9.24 7.59 -32.33
N PHE A 419 9.51 7.82 -33.61
CA PHE A 419 9.12 9.07 -34.28
C PHE A 419 7.61 9.28 -34.31
N TYR A 420 6.82 8.23 -34.58
CA TYR A 420 5.36 8.30 -34.51
C TYR A 420 4.85 8.68 -33.11
N LYS A 421 5.38 8.03 -32.06
CA LYS A 421 5.01 8.35 -30.67
C LYS A 421 5.35 9.79 -30.31
N THR A 422 6.53 10.28 -30.68
CA THR A 422 6.93 11.68 -30.45
C THR A 422 5.99 12.66 -31.16
N CYS A 423 5.62 12.38 -32.42
CA CYS A 423 4.68 13.24 -33.16
C CYS A 423 3.31 13.30 -32.51
N LEU A 424 2.75 12.16 -32.08
CA LEU A 424 1.45 12.11 -31.41
C LEU A 424 1.44 12.95 -30.13
N ILE A 425 2.45 12.81 -29.27
CA ILE A 425 2.55 13.56 -28.01
C ILE A 425 2.65 15.07 -28.28
N LEU A 426 3.42 15.48 -29.29
CA LEU A 426 3.55 16.90 -29.65
C LEU A 426 2.27 17.47 -30.29
N LEU A 427 1.51 16.66 -31.04
CA LEU A 427 0.20 17.05 -31.55
C LEU A 427 -0.81 17.25 -30.42
N ASP A 428 -0.86 16.33 -29.45
CA ASP A 428 -1.69 16.45 -28.26
C ASP A 428 -1.30 17.68 -27.42
N LEU A 429 0.00 17.99 -27.35
CA LEU A 429 0.50 19.21 -26.71
C LEU A 429 -0.06 20.45 -27.41
N LEU A 430 0.07 20.55 -28.74
CA LEU A 430 -0.42 21.71 -29.47
C LEU A 430 -1.93 21.87 -29.35
N ALA A 431 -2.68 20.78 -29.36
CA ALA A 431 -4.14 20.80 -29.21
C ALA A 431 -4.61 21.32 -27.84
N THR A 432 -3.79 21.16 -26.79
CA THR A 432 -4.13 21.54 -25.42
C THR A 432 -3.72 22.97 -25.04
N LEU A 433 -2.95 23.66 -25.89
CA LEU A 433 -2.43 25.01 -25.60
C LEU A 433 -3.42 26.13 -25.99
N PRO A 434 -3.66 27.12 -25.11
CA PRO A 434 -4.54 28.26 -25.41
C PRO A 434 -3.95 29.21 -26.47
N SER A 435 -2.63 29.27 -26.58
CA SER A 435 -1.88 30.08 -27.55
C SER A 435 -1.78 29.43 -28.94
N SER A 436 -2.33 28.23 -29.14
CA SER A 436 -2.39 27.61 -30.46
C SER A 436 -3.43 28.34 -31.31
N SER A 437 -2.97 29.17 -32.24
CA SER A 437 -3.90 29.92 -33.09
C SER A 437 -4.72 28.96 -33.98
N LYS A 438 -5.97 29.30 -34.30
CA LYS A 438 -6.80 28.51 -35.24
C LYS A 438 -6.09 28.25 -36.57
N LYS A 439 -5.24 29.18 -37.02
CA LYS A 439 -4.40 29.06 -38.22
C LYS A 439 -3.35 27.95 -38.13
N ILE A 440 -2.77 27.76 -36.95
CA ILE A 440 -1.81 26.70 -36.66
C ILE A 440 -2.49 25.32 -36.75
N ILE A 441 -3.70 25.22 -36.20
CA ILE A 441 -4.51 23.99 -36.21
C ILE A 441 -5.05 23.69 -37.62
N GLU A 442 -5.51 24.70 -38.35
CA GLU A 442 -5.93 24.58 -39.76
C GLU A 442 -4.78 24.08 -40.66
N SER A 443 -3.53 24.48 -40.36
CA SER A 443 -2.34 24.06 -41.09
C SER A 443 -1.86 22.63 -40.79
N LEU A 444 -2.54 21.92 -39.88
CA LEU A 444 -2.34 20.48 -39.59
C LEU A 444 -3.39 19.60 -40.30
N THR A 445 -4.55 20.18 -40.68
CA THR A 445 -5.64 19.46 -41.36
C THR A 445 -5.53 19.42 -42.88
N ILE A 446 -4.58 20.17 -43.44
CA ILE A 446 -4.22 20.23 -44.87
C ILE A 446 -2.87 19.52 -45.03
#